data_AF-A0AAV1NCI2-F1
#
_entry.id   AF-A0AAV1NCI2-F1
#
_cell.length_a   1.000
_cell.length_b   1.000
_cell.length_c   1.000
_cell.angle_alpha   90.00
_cell.angle_beta   90.00
_cell.angle_gamma   90.00
#
_symmetry.space_group_name_H-M   'P 1'
#
loop_
_entity.id
_entity.type
_entity.pdbx_description
1 polymer ?
#
loop_
_entity_poly.entity_id
_entity_poly.type
_entity_poly.pdbx_seq_one_letter_code
_entity_poly.pdbx_strand_id
1 'polypeptide(L)'
;MCPFTVKYLAFLHKRINTDPSRGPYHTRAPSRIFWRTVLLLDGRGHLLGRLAAIVAKHVLLGHKVVVVRCEGINISGNFYRNKLKYLAFLRKRMNTNPSGGPYHFRAPSRIFWRTVRGMLPHKTKRGQAALERLKVFDGIPPPYDKRKRMVVPAALKIVRLKPTRKVLLLDGRGHLLGWLAAIVAKQVLLGMIKVVVVRCEGINISGNFYRNKLKYLAFLRKRMNTNPSRGPYHFRAPSRIFWRTVRGMLPHKTKRGQAALERLKVFDGIPPPYDKRKRMVVPAALKIVRLKPTRKVLLLDGRGHLLGRLAAIVAKQVLLGHKVVVVRCEGINISGNFCRNKLKYLAFLRKRMNTNPSRGPYHFRAPSRIFWRT
;
A
#
# COMPACT_ATOMS: atom_id res chain seq x y z
N MET A 1 -42.48 32.50 6.88
CA MET A 1 -42.66 31.86 8.21
C MET A 1 -41.40 32.06 9.03
N CYS A 2 -41.59 32.29 10.32
CA CYS A 2 -40.74 33.07 11.22
C CYS A 2 -39.27 32.64 11.43
N PRO A 3 -38.46 33.57 11.97
CA PRO A 3 -37.00 33.65 11.90
C PRO A 3 -36.32 33.35 13.25
N PHE A 4 -34.99 33.19 13.27
CA PHE A 4 -34.20 33.49 14.47
C PHE A 4 -32.80 34.01 14.09
N THR A 5 -32.54 35.27 14.49
CA THR A 5 -31.24 35.90 14.88
C THR A 5 -30.17 36.02 13.78
N VAL A 6 -29.81 37.18 13.21
CA VAL A 6 -29.55 38.53 13.75
C VAL A 6 -28.75 38.53 15.05
N LYS A 7 -27.42 38.48 14.90
CA LYS A 7 -26.38 39.22 15.64
C LYS A 7 -25.04 38.61 15.25
N TYR A 8 -24.23 39.36 14.49
CA TYR A 8 -22.75 39.35 14.41
C TYR A 8 -22.27 39.92 13.06
N LEU A 9 -22.84 41.06 12.66
CA LEU A 9 -22.38 41.88 11.55
C LEU A 9 -22.33 43.34 12.01
N ALA A 10 -21.58 43.60 13.08
CA ALA A 10 -21.25 44.95 13.55
C ALA A 10 -20.13 44.92 14.61
N PHE A 11 -18.90 44.53 14.26
CA PHE A 11 -17.70 45.01 14.98
C PHE A 11 -16.38 44.79 14.22
N LEU A 12 -16.39 44.94 12.89
CA LEU A 12 -15.17 44.82 12.08
C LEU A 12 -14.93 46.01 11.14
N HIS A 13 -15.55 47.16 11.41
CA HIS A 13 -15.23 48.42 10.73
C HIS A 13 -15.38 49.59 11.70
N LYS A 14 -14.30 49.93 12.41
CA LYS A 14 -13.89 51.29 12.86
C LYS A 14 -12.81 51.20 13.94
N ARG A 15 -11.56 51.26 13.49
CA ARG A 15 -10.45 52.09 14.01
C ARG A 15 -9.16 51.63 13.32
N ILE A 16 -9.11 51.86 12.01
CA ILE A 16 -7.85 52.08 11.34
C ILE A 16 -7.65 53.60 11.41
N ASN A 17 -6.95 54.05 12.44
CA ASN A 17 -6.28 55.35 12.37
C ASN A 17 -5.10 55.14 11.42
N THR A 18 -5.30 55.37 10.13
CA THR A 18 -4.21 55.64 9.20
C THR A 18 -3.73 57.05 9.47
N ASP A 19 -2.66 57.17 10.26
CA ASP A 19 -1.76 58.32 10.18
C ASP A 19 -1.23 58.36 8.73
N PRO A 20 -1.54 59.38 7.91
CA PRO A 20 -1.21 59.38 6.47
C PRO A 20 0.28 59.62 6.18
N SER A 21 1.13 59.65 7.21
CA SER A 21 2.53 60.07 7.10
C SER A 21 3.57 58.94 7.03
N ARG A 22 3.19 57.66 6.92
CA ARG A 22 4.16 56.55 7.08
C ARG A 22 4.13 55.51 5.95
N GLY A 23 5.20 55.49 5.16
CA GLY A 23 5.41 54.60 4.01
C GLY A 23 5.52 53.09 4.34
N PRO A 24 5.54 52.22 3.30
CA PRO A 24 5.19 50.81 3.41
C PRO A 24 6.32 49.87 3.91
N TYR A 25 7.42 50.38 4.47
CA TYR A 25 8.62 49.57 4.78
C TYR A 25 9.07 49.58 6.25
N HIS A 26 8.15 49.71 7.20
CA HIS A 26 8.47 49.38 8.60
C HIS A 26 7.86 48.03 8.99
N THR A 27 8.69 46.98 8.89
CA THR A 27 8.44 45.70 9.55
C THR A 27 8.35 45.95 11.06
N ARG A 28 7.17 45.73 11.64
CA ARG A 28 7.00 45.77 13.10
C ARG A 28 8.00 44.79 13.72
N ALA A 29 8.98 45.29 14.47
CA ALA A 29 9.73 44.46 15.39
C ALA A 29 8.72 43.70 16.27
N PRO A 30 8.86 42.37 16.46
CA PRO A 30 7.91 41.62 17.26
C PRO A 30 7.87 42.24 18.66
N SER A 31 6.71 42.80 19.01
CA SER A 31 6.45 43.51 20.26
C SER A 31 7.07 42.76 21.44
N ARG A 32 7.89 43.46 22.24
CA ARG A 32 8.54 42.98 23.48
C ARG A 32 7.58 42.34 24.52
N ILE A 33 6.28 42.35 24.27
CA ILE A 33 5.21 41.82 25.12
C ILE A 33 5.16 40.27 25.12
N PHE A 34 5.66 39.59 24.07
CA PHE A 34 5.52 38.12 23.94
C PHE A 34 6.43 37.31 24.89
N TRP A 35 7.41 37.95 25.53
CA TRP A 35 8.47 37.27 26.30
C TRP A 35 8.11 37.02 27.78
N ARG A 36 6.93 37.48 28.22
CA ARG A 36 6.49 37.38 29.63
C ARG A 36 5.73 36.09 29.96
N THR A 37 5.23 35.36 28.98
CA THR A 37 4.43 34.14 29.19
C THR A 37 5.30 32.89 29.38
N VAL A 38 4.92 32.05 30.35
CA VAL A 38 5.57 30.76 30.62
C VAL A 38 5.31 29.78 29.48
N LEU A 39 6.38 29.28 28.87
CA LEU A 39 6.33 28.27 27.81
C LEU A 39 6.10 26.88 28.42
N LEU A 40 4.85 26.42 28.45
CA LEU A 40 4.50 25.09 28.96
C LEU A 40 4.58 24.05 27.84
N LEU A 41 5.54 23.12 27.94
CA LEU A 41 5.79 22.06 26.97
C LEU A 41 5.37 20.70 27.52
N ASP A 42 4.71 19.92 26.67
CA ASP A 42 4.38 18.53 26.95
C ASP A 42 5.49 17.60 26.44
N GLY A 43 6.15 16.86 27.35
CA GLY A 43 7.25 15.96 27.04
C GLY A 43 6.83 14.66 26.33
N ARG A 44 5.54 14.30 26.35
CA ARG A 44 5.07 13.03 25.78
C ARG A 44 5.40 12.91 24.29
N GLY A 45 5.99 11.79 23.88
CA GLY A 45 6.24 11.51 22.46
C GLY A 45 7.42 12.29 21.84
N HIS A 46 8.18 13.03 22.66
CA HIS A 46 9.36 13.78 22.20
C HIS A 46 10.64 12.97 22.33
N LEU A 47 11.64 13.29 21.51
CA LEU A 47 12.98 12.71 21.60
C LEU A 47 13.83 13.50 22.59
N LEU A 48 14.30 12.84 23.66
CA LEU A 48 15.00 13.42 24.81
C LEU A 48 16.06 14.46 24.42
N GLY A 49 17.05 14.08 23.60
CA GLY A 49 18.14 14.98 23.22
C GLY A 49 17.70 16.15 22.34
N ARG A 50 16.74 15.93 21.45
CA ARG A 50 16.24 16.99 20.54
C ARG A 50 15.39 18.01 21.29
N LEU A 51 14.53 17.53 22.18
CA LEU A 51 13.73 18.41 23.05
C LEU A 51 14.66 19.22 23.96
N ALA A 52 15.66 18.56 24.58
CA ALA A 52 16.61 19.22 25.47
C ALA A 52 17.38 20.37 24.78
N ALA A 53 17.82 20.18 23.53
CA ALA A 53 18.55 21.21 22.79
C ALA A 53 17.70 22.47 22.52
N ILE A 54 16.44 22.27 22.12
CA ILE A 54 15.50 23.37 21.85
C ILE A 54 15.18 24.11 23.16
N VAL A 55 14.90 23.36 24.24
CA VAL A 55 14.65 23.93 25.56
C VAL A 55 15.87 24.72 26.07
N ALA A 56 17.08 24.18 25.95
CA ALA A 56 18.31 24.86 26.35
C ALA A 56 18.48 26.21 25.64
N LYS A 57 18.23 26.27 24.33
CA LYS A 57 18.32 27.51 23.56
C LYS A 57 17.29 28.55 24.03
N HIS A 58 16.02 28.16 24.23
CA HIS A 58 14.98 29.09 24.70
C HIS A 58 15.28 29.63 26.10
N VAL A 59 15.82 28.79 26.97
CA VAL A 59 16.16 29.17 28.34
C VAL A 59 17.36 30.14 28.38
N LEU A 60 18.30 30.03 27.43
CA LEU A 60 19.39 31.02 27.23
C LEU A 60 18.92 32.34 26.62
N LEU A 61 17.84 32.32 25.82
CA LEU A 61 17.19 33.52 25.30
C LEU A 61 16.37 34.26 26.39
N GLY A 62 16.25 33.68 27.59
CA GLY A 62 15.58 34.30 28.73
C GLY A 62 14.13 33.87 28.92
N HIS A 63 13.62 32.91 28.13
CA HIS A 63 12.26 32.41 28.32
C HIS A 63 12.14 31.53 29.57
N LYS A 64 11.02 31.67 30.29
CA LYS A 64 10.61 30.72 31.34
C LYS A 64 9.97 29.49 30.70
N VAL A 65 10.58 28.32 30.86
CA VAL A 65 10.13 27.08 30.22
C VAL A 65 9.76 26.05 31.28
N VAL A 66 8.61 25.42 31.13
CA VAL A 66 8.15 24.34 31.99
C VAL A 66 7.90 23.10 31.15
N VAL A 67 8.58 22.00 31.45
CA VAL A 67 8.36 20.71 30.77
C VAL A 67 7.61 19.77 31.71
N VAL A 68 6.44 19.31 31.28
CA VAL A 68 5.60 18.34 32.01
C VAL A 68 5.61 16.98 31.33
N ARG A 69 5.21 15.92 32.04
CA ARG A 69 5.19 14.53 31.56
C ARG A 69 6.54 14.01 31.08
N CYS A 70 7.57 14.19 31.89
CA CYS A 70 8.92 13.72 31.54
C CYS A 70 9.02 12.19 31.45
N GLU A 71 8.16 11.45 32.13
CA GLU A 71 7.99 9.99 31.98
C GLU A 71 7.57 9.58 30.57
N GLY A 72 6.92 10.48 29.82
CA GLY A 72 6.48 10.27 28.44
C GLY A 72 7.55 10.56 27.38
N ILE A 73 8.75 10.98 27.77
CA ILE A 73 9.84 11.31 26.84
C ILE A 73 10.48 10.03 26.30
N ASN A 74 10.68 9.99 24.98
CA ASN A 74 11.27 8.87 24.29
C ASN A 74 12.78 9.08 24.03
N ILE A 75 13.53 7.97 24.05
CA ILE A 75 14.92 7.93 23.59
C ILE A 75 14.95 7.09 22.31
N SER A 76 15.74 7.51 21.32
CA SER A 76 15.96 6.73 20.10
C SER A 76 16.79 5.48 20.36
N GLY A 77 16.72 4.51 19.45
CA GLY A 77 17.44 3.24 19.58
C GLY A 77 16.69 2.19 20.39
N ASN A 78 17.24 0.97 20.40
CA ASN A 78 16.66 -0.18 21.11
C ASN A 78 16.72 0.02 22.63
N PHE A 79 15.71 -0.47 23.35
CA PHE A 79 15.63 -0.40 24.81
C PHE A 79 16.86 -1.00 25.48
N TYR A 80 17.29 -2.19 25.02
CA TYR A 80 18.46 -2.88 25.59
C TYR A 80 19.75 -2.05 25.47
N ARG A 81 19.98 -1.43 24.31
CA ARG A 81 21.15 -0.55 24.09
C ARG A 81 21.12 0.67 25.01
N ASN A 82 19.95 1.27 25.20
CA ASN A 82 19.80 2.43 26.07
C ASN A 82 19.98 2.05 27.55
N LYS A 83 19.51 0.86 27.96
CA LYS A 83 19.76 0.30 29.30
C LYS A 83 21.26 0.10 29.53
N LEU A 84 21.99 -0.50 28.59
CA LEU A 84 23.45 -0.67 28.70
C LEU A 84 24.20 0.66 28.83
N LYS A 85 23.83 1.67 28.04
CA LYS A 85 24.40 3.03 28.17
C LYS A 85 24.15 3.63 29.54
N TYR A 86 22.95 3.47 30.08
CA TYR A 86 22.60 3.97 31.41
C TYR A 86 23.37 3.20 32.51
N LEU A 87 23.47 1.88 32.41
CA LEU A 87 24.28 1.06 33.33
C LEU A 87 25.76 1.45 33.31
N ALA A 88 26.32 1.73 32.13
CA ALA A 88 27.69 2.24 32.00
C ALA A 88 27.86 3.61 32.69
N PHE A 89 26.84 4.47 32.63
CA PHE A 89 26.86 5.74 33.37
C PHE A 89 26.79 5.51 34.89
N LEU A 90 25.97 4.57 35.37
CA LEU A 90 25.87 4.25 36.80
C LEU A 90 27.18 3.69 37.40
N ARG A 91 28.01 3.04 36.58
CA ARG A 91 29.33 2.56 37.00
C ARG A 91 30.30 3.71 37.30
N LYS A 92 30.06 4.92 36.78
CA LYS A 92 30.91 6.08 37.04
C LYS A 92 30.68 6.59 38.45
N ARG A 93 31.71 6.52 39.30
CA ARG A 93 31.74 7.03 40.67
C ARG A 93 33.15 7.54 40.97
N MET A 94 33.28 8.49 41.88
CA MET A 94 34.58 8.87 42.41
C MET A 94 35.12 7.70 43.24
N ASN A 95 36.40 7.34 43.04
CA ASN A 95 36.99 6.16 43.69
C ASN A 95 37.20 6.39 45.20
N THR A 96 37.66 7.58 45.57
CA THR A 96 37.91 7.98 46.97
C THR A 96 36.64 8.12 47.78
N ASN A 97 35.73 9.02 47.39
CA ASN A 97 34.44 9.21 48.07
C ASN A 97 33.29 9.27 47.06
N PRO A 98 32.50 8.19 46.90
CA PRO A 98 31.38 8.14 45.97
C PRO A 98 30.36 9.27 46.14
N SER A 99 30.17 9.78 47.36
CA SER A 99 29.24 10.88 47.66
C SER A 99 29.66 12.22 47.05
N GLY A 100 30.96 12.46 46.88
CA GLY A 100 31.50 13.62 46.16
C GLY A 100 31.51 13.46 44.63
N GLY A 101 31.10 12.28 44.14
CA GLY A 101 31.15 11.92 42.73
C GLY A 101 29.94 12.37 41.90
N PRO A 102 29.83 11.86 40.66
CA PRO A 102 28.69 12.14 39.79
C PRO A 102 27.37 11.60 40.35
N TYR A 103 26.37 12.48 40.50
CA TYR A 103 25.05 12.09 40.99
C TYR A 103 24.18 11.35 39.95
N HIS A 104 23.66 10.19 40.36
CA HIS A 104 22.84 9.29 39.55
C HIS A 104 21.35 9.48 39.80
N PHE A 105 20.74 10.50 39.19
CA PHE A 105 19.29 10.67 39.31
C PHE A 105 18.50 9.53 38.64
N ARG A 106 17.44 9.08 39.33
CA ARG A 106 16.52 8.02 38.87
C ARG A 106 15.24 8.56 38.25
N ALA A 107 14.74 9.69 38.74
CA ALA A 107 13.52 10.32 38.25
C ALA A 107 13.66 10.80 36.79
N PRO A 108 12.65 10.57 35.92
CA PRO A 108 12.70 11.00 34.51
C PRO A 108 12.90 12.51 34.35
N SER A 109 12.23 13.30 35.18
CA SER A 109 12.38 14.76 35.28
C SER A 109 13.83 15.16 35.51
N ARG A 110 14.52 14.53 36.47
CA ARG A 110 15.92 14.81 36.80
C ARG A 110 16.89 14.33 35.73
N ILE A 111 16.58 13.22 35.04
CA ILE A 111 17.35 12.77 33.88
C ILE A 111 17.25 13.78 32.74
N PHE A 112 16.05 14.27 32.44
CA PHE A 112 15.84 15.31 31.44
C PHE A 112 16.54 16.62 31.84
N TRP A 113 16.38 17.07 33.08
CA TRP A 113 17.06 18.25 33.63
C TRP A 113 18.58 18.16 33.50
N ARG A 114 19.18 17.00 33.82
CA ARG A 114 20.62 16.78 33.68
C ARG A 114 21.08 16.86 32.23
N THR A 115 20.24 16.39 31.30
CA THR A 115 20.51 16.46 29.86
C THR A 115 20.50 17.92 29.38
N VAL A 116 19.50 18.71 29.81
CA VAL A 116 19.45 20.16 29.50
C VAL A 116 20.63 20.90 30.13
N ARG A 117 20.96 20.63 31.40
CA ARG A 117 22.13 21.18 32.09
C ARG A 117 23.44 20.89 31.36
N GLY A 118 23.57 19.70 30.78
CA GLY A 118 24.74 19.32 29.97
C GLY A 118 24.89 20.11 28.67
N MET A 119 23.82 20.76 28.20
CA MET A 119 23.79 21.62 27.02
C MET A 119 23.94 23.12 27.36
N LEU A 120 24.10 23.47 28.65
CA LEU A 120 24.20 24.84 29.15
C LEU A 120 25.56 25.09 29.82
N PRO A 121 26.12 26.32 29.73
CA PRO A 121 27.33 26.73 30.46
C PRO A 121 27.02 26.99 31.94
N HIS A 122 26.52 25.98 32.64
CA HIS A 122 25.92 26.06 33.98
C HIS A 122 26.89 26.41 35.11
N LYS A 123 28.21 26.42 34.86
CA LYS A 123 29.20 26.92 35.82
C LYS A 123 29.27 28.46 35.84
N THR A 124 28.75 29.12 34.80
CA THR A 124 28.71 30.60 34.72
C THR A 124 27.41 31.14 35.31
N LYS A 125 27.43 32.38 35.81
CA LYS A 125 26.24 33.09 36.32
C LYS A 125 25.08 33.10 35.30
N ARG A 126 25.39 33.34 34.02
CA ARG A 126 24.42 33.31 32.92
C ARG A 126 23.74 31.94 32.80
N GLY A 127 24.51 30.85 32.88
CA GLY A 127 23.99 29.49 32.79
C GLY A 127 23.15 29.08 34.00
N GLN A 128 23.53 29.54 35.20
CA GLN A 128 22.74 29.33 36.43
C GLN A 128 21.38 30.03 36.34
N ALA A 129 21.37 31.32 35.98
CA ALA A 129 20.15 32.08 35.75
C ALA A 129 19.27 31.46 34.63
N ALA A 130 19.88 30.78 33.67
CA ALA A 130 19.16 30.02 32.66
C ALA A 130 18.47 28.80 33.33
N LEU A 131 19.19 27.97 34.07
CA LEU A 131 18.62 26.80 34.75
C LEU A 131 17.47 27.14 35.71
N GLU A 132 17.52 28.28 36.38
CA GLU A 132 16.43 28.77 37.26
C GLU A 132 15.12 29.04 36.51
N ARG A 133 15.20 29.39 35.22
CA ARG A 133 14.02 29.59 34.36
C ARG A 133 13.37 28.28 33.90
N LEU A 134 14.08 27.15 34.04
CA LEU A 134 13.61 25.83 33.63
C LEU A 134 12.97 25.09 34.81
N LYS A 135 11.70 24.71 34.66
CA LYS A 135 11.05 23.77 35.59
C LYS A 135 10.70 22.48 34.85
N VAL A 136 10.92 21.34 35.49
CA VAL A 136 10.74 20.02 34.89
C VAL A 136 9.98 19.14 35.86
N PHE A 137 8.89 18.53 35.42
CA PHE A 137 8.02 17.71 36.25
C PHE A 137 7.74 16.34 35.62
N ASP A 138 7.64 15.33 36.48
CA ASP A 138 7.02 14.05 36.15
C ASP A 138 5.50 14.20 36.36
N GLY A 139 4.71 13.70 35.43
CA GLY A 139 3.27 13.98 35.38
C GLY A 139 2.96 15.45 35.11
N ILE A 140 1.77 15.88 35.54
CA ILE A 140 1.28 17.25 35.35
C ILE A 140 0.79 17.78 36.70
N PRO A 141 1.61 18.53 37.44
CA PRO A 141 1.19 19.06 38.72
C PRO A 141 0.23 20.27 38.55
N PRO A 142 -0.71 20.50 39.48
CA PRO A 142 -1.37 21.79 39.63
C PRO A 142 -0.29 22.86 39.87
N PRO A 143 -0.27 24.04 39.21
CA PRO A 143 -1.31 24.73 38.42
C PRO A 143 -1.20 24.54 36.88
N TYR A 144 -0.36 23.63 36.38
CA TYR A 144 -0.11 23.48 34.94
C TYR A 144 -1.16 22.66 34.22
N ASP A 145 -1.97 21.89 34.95
CA ASP A 145 -2.97 21.00 34.36
C ASP A 145 -4.05 21.76 33.58
N LYS A 146 -4.51 22.90 34.12
CA LYS A 146 -5.51 23.77 33.51
C LYS A 146 -4.95 24.66 32.39
N ARG A 147 -3.63 24.68 32.17
CA ARG A 147 -2.98 25.55 31.18
C ARG A 147 -2.78 24.83 29.86
N LYS A 148 -2.90 25.57 28.75
CA LYS A 148 -2.62 25.03 27.41
C LYS A 148 -1.16 24.61 27.30
N ARG A 149 -0.94 23.35 26.93
CA ARG A 149 0.38 22.77 26.71
C ARG A 149 0.75 22.84 25.24
N MET A 150 2.01 23.10 24.96
CA MET A 150 2.56 23.14 23.62
C MET A 150 3.46 21.93 23.36
N VAL A 151 3.58 21.59 22.08
CA VAL A 151 4.37 20.47 21.58
C VAL A 151 5.43 21.05 20.65
N VAL A 152 6.62 20.45 20.62
CA VAL A 152 7.72 20.89 19.76
C VAL A 152 7.81 19.95 18.55
N PRO A 153 7.27 20.33 17.36
CA PRO A 153 7.21 19.42 16.22
C PRO A 153 8.58 18.93 15.77
N ALA A 154 9.60 19.79 15.89
CA ALA A 154 10.98 19.47 15.55
C ALA A 154 11.61 18.39 16.45
N ALA A 155 11.04 18.09 17.62
CA ALA A 155 11.54 17.07 18.53
C ALA A 155 10.61 15.86 18.64
N LEU A 156 9.45 15.85 17.96
CA LEU A 156 8.52 14.72 18.01
C LEU A 156 9.10 13.45 17.37
N LYS A 157 8.95 12.33 18.09
CA LYS A 157 9.39 11.00 17.64
C LYS A 157 8.78 10.61 16.29
N ILE A 158 7.48 10.86 16.10
CA ILE A 158 6.72 10.46 14.91
C ILE A 158 7.25 11.16 13.66
N VAL A 159 7.58 12.45 13.78
CA VAL A 159 8.11 13.26 12.67
C VAL A 159 9.56 12.90 12.39
N ARG A 160 10.34 12.58 13.44
CA ARG A 160 11.80 12.48 13.35
C ARG A 160 12.35 11.09 13.15
N LEU A 161 11.71 10.03 13.65
CA LEU A 161 12.16 8.67 13.44
C LEU A 161 11.45 8.05 12.24
N LYS A 162 12.23 7.44 11.36
CA LYS A 162 11.68 6.65 10.24
C LYS A 162 10.95 5.43 10.81
N PRO A 163 9.66 5.21 10.47
CA PRO A 163 8.97 3.99 10.87
C PRO A 163 9.70 2.77 10.26
N THR A 164 10.11 1.84 11.12
CA THR A 164 11.04 0.73 10.78
C THR A 164 10.44 -0.36 9.89
N ARG A 165 9.18 -0.27 9.47
CA ARG A 165 8.61 -1.18 8.46
C ARG A 165 8.02 -0.37 7.31
N LYS A 166 8.67 -0.42 6.15
CA LYS A 166 8.03 0.01 4.90
C LYS A 166 6.79 -0.86 4.71
N VAL A 167 5.65 -0.23 4.49
CA VAL A 167 4.42 -0.93 4.11
C VAL A 167 4.37 -0.92 2.60
N LEU A 168 4.48 -2.10 1.99
CA LEU A 168 4.21 -2.31 0.58
C LEU A 168 2.70 -2.44 0.42
N LEU A 169 2.07 -1.41 -0.13
CA LEU A 169 0.65 -1.41 -0.44
C LEU A 169 0.46 -1.84 -1.89
N LEU A 170 -0.13 -3.01 -2.11
CA LEU A 170 -0.43 -3.58 -3.41
C LEU A 170 -1.91 -3.45 -3.73
N ASP A 171 -2.20 -3.13 -4.98
CA ASP A 171 -3.53 -3.21 -5.55
C ASP A 171 -3.76 -4.58 -6.17
N GLY A 172 -4.80 -5.30 -5.75
CA GLY A 172 -5.15 -6.61 -6.30
C GLY A 172 -5.83 -6.54 -7.67
N ARG A 173 -6.39 -5.39 -8.06
CA ARG A 173 -7.18 -5.25 -9.29
C ARG A 173 -6.34 -5.61 -10.53
N GLY A 174 -6.90 -6.45 -11.41
CA GLY A 174 -6.27 -6.79 -12.69
C GLY A 174 -5.15 -7.84 -12.62
N HIS A 175 -4.77 -8.29 -11.43
CA HIS A 175 -3.74 -9.31 -11.24
C HIS A 175 -4.30 -10.73 -11.32
N LEU A 176 -3.45 -11.70 -11.67
CA LEU A 176 -3.78 -13.12 -11.60
C LEU A 176 -3.49 -13.68 -10.21
N LEU A 177 -4.49 -14.33 -9.60
CA LEU A 177 -4.48 -14.83 -8.22
C LEU A 177 -3.20 -15.60 -7.85
N GLY A 178 -2.87 -16.64 -8.62
CA GLY A 178 -1.73 -17.51 -8.31
C GLY A 178 -0.38 -16.80 -8.40
N TRP A 179 -0.20 -15.96 -9.42
CA TRP A 179 1.05 -15.23 -9.65
C TRP A 179 1.28 -14.15 -8.59
N LEU A 180 0.23 -13.37 -8.29
CA LEU A 180 0.30 -12.36 -7.24
C LEU A 180 0.57 -13.02 -5.87
N ALA A 181 -0.12 -14.13 -5.58
CA ALA A 181 0.06 -14.85 -4.33
C ALA A 181 1.50 -15.36 -4.13
N ALA A 182 2.14 -15.89 -5.18
CA ALA A 182 3.52 -16.37 -5.11
C ALA A 182 4.52 -15.25 -4.81
N ILE A 183 4.39 -14.11 -5.49
CA ILE A 183 5.26 -12.94 -5.28
C ILE A 183 5.08 -12.40 -3.85
N VAL A 184 3.83 -12.29 -3.40
CA VAL A 184 3.52 -11.84 -2.04
C VAL A 184 4.07 -12.81 -0.99
N ALA A 185 3.92 -14.13 -1.17
CA ALA A 185 4.45 -15.14 -0.27
C ALA A 185 5.98 -15.00 -0.11
N LYS A 186 6.71 -14.89 -1.23
CA LYS A 186 8.17 -14.69 -1.22
C LYS A 186 8.56 -13.42 -0.45
N GLN A 187 7.89 -12.30 -0.72
CA GLN A 187 8.20 -11.02 -0.08
C GLN A 187 7.95 -11.03 1.43
N VAL A 188 6.88 -11.70 1.84
CA VAL A 188 6.47 -11.80 3.25
C VAL A 188 7.38 -12.74 4.04
N LEU A 189 7.93 -13.77 3.38
CA LEU A 189 8.91 -14.71 3.96
C LEU A 189 10.28 -14.06 4.18
N LEU A 190 10.71 -13.15 3.28
CA LEU A 190 11.95 -12.37 3.43
C LEU A 190 11.92 -11.46 4.67
N GLY A 191 10.74 -11.08 5.16
CA GLY A 191 10.57 -10.43 6.47
C GLY A 191 10.95 -8.95 6.56
N MET A 192 11.46 -8.36 5.47
CA MET A 192 11.91 -6.96 5.44
C MET A 192 10.76 -5.94 5.41
N ILE A 193 9.58 -6.32 4.90
CA ILE A 193 8.49 -5.39 4.53
C ILE A 193 7.15 -5.96 4.99
N LYS A 194 6.24 -5.09 5.44
CA LYS A 194 4.84 -5.46 5.68
C LYS A 194 4.07 -5.32 4.38
N VAL A 195 3.37 -6.36 3.93
CA VAL A 195 2.62 -6.34 2.68
C VAL A 195 1.14 -6.20 2.98
N VAL A 196 0.50 -5.24 2.33
CA VAL A 196 -0.94 -5.01 2.41
C VAL A 196 -1.50 -5.09 1.00
N VAL A 197 -2.42 -6.03 0.76
CA VAL A 197 -3.13 -6.15 -0.51
C VAL A 197 -4.54 -5.60 -0.31
N VAL A 198 -4.94 -4.65 -1.15
CA VAL A 198 -6.29 -4.05 -1.18
C VAL A 198 -6.99 -4.38 -2.50
N ARG A 199 -8.31 -4.20 -2.59
CA ARG A 199 -9.11 -4.51 -3.79
C ARG A 199 -9.02 -5.96 -4.23
N CYS A 200 -9.08 -6.90 -3.28
CA CYS A 200 -9.03 -8.32 -3.61
C CYS A 200 -10.24 -8.81 -4.42
N GLU A 201 -11.36 -8.11 -4.37
CA GLU A 201 -12.53 -8.33 -5.23
C GLU A 201 -12.19 -8.24 -6.73
N GLY A 202 -11.19 -7.44 -7.10
CA GLY A 202 -10.74 -7.26 -8.48
C GLY A 202 -9.66 -8.24 -8.96
N ILE A 203 -9.35 -9.29 -8.19
CA ILE A 203 -8.34 -10.29 -8.55
C ILE A 203 -8.92 -11.30 -9.54
N ASN A 204 -8.17 -11.57 -10.60
CA ASN A 204 -8.58 -12.46 -11.69
C ASN A 204 -8.03 -13.87 -11.51
N ILE A 205 -8.79 -14.85 -12.01
CA ILE A 205 -8.35 -16.24 -12.16
C ILE A 205 -8.32 -16.54 -13.66
N SER A 206 -7.27 -17.22 -14.13
CA SER A 206 -7.18 -17.66 -15.52
C SER A 206 -8.16 -18.79 -15.83
N GLY A 207 -8.43 -19.00 -17.12
CA GLY A 207 -9.35 -20.05 -17.58
C GLY A 207 -10.82 -19.63 -17.60
N ASN A 208 -11.68 -20.56 -18.03
CA ASN A 208 -13.11 -20.33 -18.16
C ASN A 208 -13.79 -20.22 -16.79
N PHE A 209 -14.72 -19.27 -16.64
CA PHE A 209 -15.50 -19.04 -15.43
C PHE A 209 -16.20 -20.31 -14.95
N TYR A 210 -16.86 -21.05 -15.84
CA TYR A 210 -17.58 -22.29 -15.48
C TYR A 210 -16.66 -23.37 -14.91
N ARG A 211 -15.49 -23.59 -15.51
CA ARG A 211 -14.51 -24.55 -15.00
C ARG A 211 -14.00 -24.14 -13.61
N ASN A 212 -13.77 -22.85 -13.40
CA ASN A 212 -13.33 -22.32 -12.11
C ASN A 212 -14.42 -22.46 -11.04
N LYS A 213 -15.70 -22.23 -11.41
CA LYS A 213 -16.85 -22.45 -10.53
C LYS A 213 -16.96 -23.92 -10.11
N LEU A 214 -16.81 -24.85 -11.05
CA LEU A 214 -16.83 -26.29 -10.76
C LEU A 214 -15.70 -26.71 -9.79
N LYS A 215 -14.48 -26.22 -10.02
CA LYS A 215 -13.34 -26.45 -9.10
C LYS A 215 -13.63 -25.90 -7.69
N TYR A 216 -14.24 -24.72 -7.61
CA TYR A 216 -14.62 -24.12 -6.34
C TYR A 216 -15.71 -24.95 -5.63
N LEU A 217 -16.74 -25.38 -6.35
CA LEU A 217 -17.80 -26.23 -5.81
C LEU A 217 -17.26 -27.57 -5.28
N ALA A 218 -16.34 -28.20 -6.03
CA ALA A 218 -15.68 -29.42 -5.57
C ALA A 218 -14.88 -29.20 -4.27
N PHE A 219 -14.23 -28.05 -4.12
CA PHE A 219 -13.53 -27.69 -2.89
C PHE A 219 -14.50 -27.53 -1.71
N LEU A 220 -15.67 -26.91 -1.90
CA LEU A 220 -16.67 -26.73 -0.83
C LEU A 220 -17.27 -28.03 -0.32
N ARG A 221 -17.29 -29.07 -1.16
CA ARG A 221 -17.76 -30.40 -0.76
C ARG A 221 -16.81 -31.09 0.22
N LYS A 222 -15.54 -30.65 0.32
CA LYS A 222 -14.57 -31.22 1.26
C LYS A 222 -14.93 -30.83 2.69
N ARG A 223 -15.37 -31.80 3.48
CA ARG A 223 -15.69 -31.65 4.90
C ARG A 223 -15.26 -32.91 5.66
N MET A 224 -15.06 -32.81 6.96
CA MET A 224 -14.82 -33.97 7.81
C MET A 224 -16.14 -34.73 7.97
N ASN A 225 -16.10 -36.06 7.88
CA ASN A 225 -17.31 -36.89 7.94
C ASN A 225 -17.94 -36.92 9.34
N THR A 226 -17.12 -36.85 10.39
CA THR A 226 -17.57 -36.92 11.79
C THR A 226 -18.08 -35.57 12.31
N ASN A 227 -17.23 -34.54 12.29
CA ASN A 227 -17.62 -33.19 12.73
C ASN A 227 -17.22 -32.14 11.66
N PRO A 228 -18.19 -31.62 10.89
CA PRO A 228 -17.94 -30.63 9.84
C PRO A 228 -17.20 -29.37 10.33
N SER A 229 -17.40 -28.96 11.58
CA SER A 229 -16.82 -27.75 12.18
C SER A 229 -15.31 -27.88 12.46
N ARG A 230 -14.79 -29.10 12.65
CA ARG A 230 -13.35 -29.37 12.79
C ARG A 230 -12.66 -29.59 11.44
N GLY A 231 -13.42 -29.58 10.35
CA GLY A 231 -12.93 -29.77 8.99
C GLY A 231 -12.30 -28.53 8.34
N PRO A 232 -11.97 -28.62 7.05
CA PRO A 232 -11.44 -27.50 6.27
C PRO A 232 -12.42 -26.32 6.25
N TYR A 233 -11.95 -25.13 6.61
CA TYR A 233 -12.79 -23.94 6.59
C TYR A 233 -12.90 -23.33 5.16
N HIS A 234 -14.14 -23.07 4.75
CA HIS A 234 -14.49 -22.58 3.42
C HIS A 234 -14.76 -21.07 3.41
N PHE A 235 -13.71 -20.27 3.24
CA PHE A 235 -13.88 -18.82 3.12
C PHE A 235 -14.63 -18.42 1.84
N ARG A 236 -15.55 -17.45 1.98
CA ARG A 236 -16.32 -16.84 0.88
C ARG A 236 -15.75 -15.51 0.40
N ALA A 237 -15.21 -14.72 1.32
CA ALA A 237 -14.64 -13.41 1.00
C ALA A 237 -13.41 -13.52 0.06
N PRO A 238 -13.32 -12.70 -1.00
CA PRO A 238 -12.18 -12.69 -1.93
C PRO A 238 -10.82 -12.52 -1.23
N SER A 239 -10.77 -11.65 -0.22
CA SER A 239 -9.61 -11.38 0.62
C SER A 239 -9.12 -12.63 1.35
N ARG A 240 -10.05 -13.42 1.90
CA ARG A 240 -9.74 -14.67 2.59
C ARG A 240 -9.37 -15.80 1.63
N ILE A 241 -9.96 -15.82 0.43
CA ILE A 241 -9.54 -16.73 -0.64
C ILE A 241 -8.08 -16.44 -1.03
N PHE A 242 -7.74 -15.17 -1.30
CA PHE A 242 -6.37 -14.75 -1.58
C PHE A 242 -5.40 -15.08 -0.45
N TRP A 243 -5.79 -14.76 0.80
CA TRP A 243 -5.00 -15.07 1.98
C TRP A 243 -4.73 -16.59 2.11
N ARG A 244 -5.74 -17.43 1.84
CA ARG A 244 -5.59 -18.88 1.87
C ARG A 244 -4.62 -19.37 0.79
N THR A 245 -4.66 -18.79 -0.41
CA THR A 245 -3.70 -19.12 -1.49
C THR A 245 -2.28 -18.76 -1.08
N VAL A 246 -2.05 -17.57 -0.51
CA VAL A 246 -0.73 -17.17 -0.01
C VAL A 246 -0.27 -18.08 1.14
N ARG A 247 -1.15 -18.39 2.10
CA ARG A 247 -0.85 -19.32 3.21
C ARG A 247 -0.46 -20.70 2.70
N GLY A 248 -1.11 -21.21 1.65
CA GLY A 248 -0.80 -22.50 1.05
C GLY A 248 0.60 -22.57 0.45
N MET A 249 1.20 -21.43 0.10
CA MET A 249 2.56 -21.31 -0.43
C MET A 249 3.63 -21.07 0.65
N LEU A 250 3.23 -21.02 1.93
CA LEU A 250 4.12 -20.74 3.06
C LEU A 250 4.20 -21.93 4.04
N PRO A 251 5.34 -22.14 4.72
CA PRO A 251 5.50 -23.16 5.77
C PRO A 251 4.80 -22.73 7.07
N HIS A 252 3.49 -22.50 7.02
CA HIS A 252 2.70 -21.82 8.06
C HIS A 252 2.50 -22.61 9.36
N LYS A 253 2.89 -23.89 9.39
CA LYS A 253 2.95 -24.69 10.63
C LYS A 253 4.18 -24.33 11.49
N THR A 254 5.18 -23.69 10.91
CA THR A 254 6.39 -23.24 11.61
C THR A 254 6.24 -21.83 12.18
N LYS A 255 7.00 -21.49 13.23
CA LYS A 255 7.06 -20.13 13.80
C LYS A 255 7.47 -19.09 12.74
N ARG A 256 8.40 -19.44 11.84
CA ARG A 256 8.82 -18.57 10.73
C ARG A 256 7.67 -18.26 9.77
N GLY A 257 6.87 -19.26 9.42
CA GLY A 257 5.70 -19.09 8.57
C GLY A 257 4.58 -18.28 9.23
N GLN A 258 4.34 -18.48 10.54
CA GLN A 258 3.39 -17.69 11.31
C GLN A 258 3.79 -16.20 11.36
N ALA A 259 5.06 -15.92 11.70
CA ALA A 259 5.60 -14.56 11.67
C ALA A 259 5.57 -13.92 10.27
N ALA A 260 5.63 -14.73 9.22
CA ALA A 260 5.42 -14.27 7.84
C ALA A 260 3.96 -13.84 7.65
N LEU A 261 2.99 -14.70 7.99
CA LEU A 261 1.56 -14.38 7.85
C LEU A 261 1.12 -13.13 8.62
N GLU A 262 1.70 -12.84 9.79
CA GLU A 262 1.43 -11.60 10.55
C GLU A 262 1.83 -10.32 9.80
N ARG A 263 2.77 -10.42 8.85
CA ARG A 263 3.21 -9.31 8.00
C ARG A 263 2.28 -9.09 6.80
N LEU A 264 1.35 -10.00 6.53
CA LEU A 264 0.38 -9.89 5.44
C LEU A 264 -0.95 -9.37 5.97
N LYS A 265 -1.47 -8.30 5.37
CA LYS A 265 -2.88 -7.89 5.50
C LYS A 265 -3.56 -7.90 4.15
N VAL A 266 -4.80 -8.32 4.11
CA VAL A 266 -5.58 -8.48 2.87
C VAL A 266 -6.97 -7.91 3.08
N PHE A 267 -7.45 -7.09 2.15
CA PHE A 267 -8.75 -6.43 2.22
C PHE A 267 -9.50 -6.52 0.90
N ASP A 268 -10.82 -6.69 0.97
CA ASP A 268 -11.68 -6.75 -0.22
C ASP A 268 -11.75 -5.42 -0.94
N GLY A 269 -11.99 -4.32 -0.21
CA GLY A 269 -11.91 -2.95 -0.69
C GLY A 269 -10.66 -2.21 -0.20
N ILE A 270 -10.76 -0.88 -0.12
CA ILE A 270 -9.69 0.00 0.37
C ILE A 270 -10.14 0.63 1.70
N PRO A 271 -9.72 0.09 2.86
CA PRO A 271 -10.07 0.69 4.13
C PRO A 271 -9.15 1.87 4.48
N PRO A 272 -9.65 2.89 5.20
CA PRO A 272 -8.78 3.83 5.94
C PRO A 272 -7.85 3.04 6.87
N PRO A 273 -6.53 3.31 6.95
CA PRO A 273 -5.78 4.48 6.48
C PRO A 273 -5.07 4.32 5.11
N TYR A 274 -5.41 3.29 4.33
CA TYR A 274 -4.69 2.97 3.07
C TYR A 274 -5.17 3.75 1.85
N ASP A 275 -6.31 4.43 1.97
CA ASP A 275 -6.91 5.13 0.84
C ASP A 275 -6.04 6.27 0.29
N LYS A 276 -5.46 7.08 1.17
CA LYS A 276 -4.59 8.21 0.82
C LYS A 276 -3.16 7.79 0.45
N ARG A 277 -2.83 6.49 0.46
CA ARG A 277 -1.47 5.99 0.21
C ARG A 277 -1.32 5.51 -1.22
N LYS A 278 -0.17 5.79 -1.84
CA LYS A 278 0.15 5.29 -3.18
C LYS A 278 0.16 3.76 -3.19
N ARG A 279 -0.63 3.18 -4.09
CA ARG A 279 -0.76 1.74 -4.31
C ARG A 279 0.16 1.32 -5.44
N MET A 280 0.81 0.17 -5.30
CA MET A 280 1.66 -0.39 -6.34
C MET A 280 0.98 -1.57 -7.03
N VAL A 281 1.32 -1.73 -8.29
CA VAL A 281 0.90 -2.84 -9.15
C VAL A 281 2.12 -3.73 -9.36
N VAL A 282 1.91 -5.04 -9.52
CA VAL A 282 2.96 -6.01 -9.80
C VAL A 282 2.88 -6.38 -11.28
N PRO A 283 3.70 -5.77 -12.17
CA PRO A 283 3.59 -5.97 -13.62
C PRO A 283 3.70 -7.44 -14.02
N ALA A 284 4.62 -8.16 -13.37
CA ALA A 284 4.86 -9.58 -13.58
C ALA A 284 3.66 -10.50 -13.22
N ALA A 285 2.60 -9.98 -12.59
CA ALA A 285 1.39 -10.74 -12.24
C ALA A 285 0.12 -10.19 -12.89
N LEU A 286 0.21 -9.16 -13.73
CA LEU A 286 -0.95 -8.58 -14.41
C LEU A 286 -1.54 -9.52 -15.47
N LYS A 287 -2.87 -9.59 -15.52
CA LYS A 287 -3.61 -10.37 -16.53
C LYS A 287 -3.28 -9.91 -17.95
N ILE A 288 -3.22 -8.59 -18.17
CA ILE A 288 -3.01 -7.99 -19.51
C ILE A 288 -1.64 -8.33 -20.10
N VAL A 289 -0.62 -8.47 -19.24
CA VAL A 289 0.74 -8.82 -19.66
C VAL A 289 0.87 -10.33 -19.91
N ARG A 290 0.18 -11.15 -19.10
CA ARG A 290 0.36 -12.61 -19.12
C ARG A 290 -0.55 -13.36 -20.07
N LEU A 291 -1.80 -12.92 -20.21
CA LEU A 291 -2.75 -13.62 -21.06
C LEU A 291 -2.71 -13.00 -22.45
N LYS A 292 -2.53 -13.84 -23.47
CA LYS A 292 -2.75 -13.41 -24.85
C LYS A 292 -4.20 -12.93 -24.98
N PRO A 293 -4.46 -11.74 -25.53
CA PRO A 293 -5.82 -11.31 -25.81
C PRO A 293 -6.47 -12.35 -26.71
N THR A 294 -7.68 -12.78 -26.36
CA THR A 294 -8.49 -13.65 -27.22
C THR A 294 -8.75 -12.89 -28.52
N ARG A 295 -8.14 -13.34 -29.62
CA ARG A 295 -8.39 -12.76 -30.95
C ARG A 295 -9.87 -12.89 -31.24
N LYS A 296 -10.55 -11.78 -31.56
CA LYS A 296 -11.96 -11.77 -31.98
C LYS A 296 -12.12 -12.77 -33.13
N VAL A 297 -13.10 -13.67 -33.02
CA VAL A 297 -13.43 -14.58 -34.11
C VAL A 297 -14.11 -13.76 -35.20
N LEU A 298 -13.57 -13.77 -36.40
CA LEU A 298 -14.16 -13.10 -37.55
C LEU A 298 -15.19 -14.04 -38.16
N LEU A 299 -16.47 -13.70 -38.00
CA LEU A 299 -17.60 -14.44 -38.57
C LEU A 299 -17.92 -13.87 -39.95
N LEU A 300 -17.72 -14.68 -40.98
CA LEU A 300 -18.04 -14.31 -42.37
C LEU A 300 -19.25 -15.11 -42.84
N ASP A 301 -20.22 -14.44 -43.44
CA ASP A 301 -21.31 -15.10 -44.15
C ASP A 301 -20.81 -15.53 -45.54
N GLY A 302 -21.08 -16.77 -45.93
CA GLY A 302 -20.72 -17.33 -47.24
C GLY A 302 -21.75 -17.05 -48.34
N ARG A 303 -22.97 -16.62 -47.98
CA ARG A 303 -24.06 -16.45 -48.95
C ARG A 303 -23.77 -15.32 -49.95
N GLY A 304 -23.93 -15.60 -51.24
CA GLY A 304 -23.76 -14.62 -52.33
C GLY A 304 -22.31 -14.32 -52.70
N HIS A 305 -21.33 -14.91 -52.02
CA HIS A 305 -19.91 -14.70 -52.32
C HIS A 305 -19.39 -15.70 -53.36
N LEU A 306 -18.45 -15.28 -54.21
CA LEU A 306 -17.73 -16.16 -55.13
C LEU A 306 -16.64 -16.95 -54.39
N LEU A 307 -16.63 -18.28 -54.51
CA LEU A 307 -15.74 -19.20 -53.78
C LEU A 307 -14.27 -18.77 -53.79
N GLY A 308 -13.73 -18.45 -54.97
CA GLY A 308 -12.32 -18.06 -55.12
C GLY A 308 -11.98 -16.74 -54.41
N ARG A 309 -12.86 -15.75 -54.51
CA ARG A 309 -12.65 -14.44 -53.87
C ARG A 309 -12.77 -14.55 -52.34
N LEU A 310 -13.77 -15.29 -51.86
CA LEU A 310 -13.98 -15.53 -50.44
C LEU A 310 -12.78 -16.29 -49.84
N ALA A 311 -12.29 -17.33 -50.53
CA ALA A 311 -11.13 -18.10 -50.10
C ALA A 311 -9.87 -17.23 -49.95
N ALA A 312 -9.62 -16.30 -50.87
CA ALA A 312 -8.50 -15.37 -50.79
C ALA A 312 -8.60 -14.42 -49.58
N ILE A 313 -9.80 -13.89 -49.31
CA ILE A 313 -10.05 -13.03 -48.14
C ILE A 313 -9.85 -13.82 -46.84
N VAL A 314 -10.41 -15.03 -46.75
CA VAL A 314 -10.26 -15.90 -45.58
C VAL A 314 -8.78 -16.25 -45.36
N ALA A 315 -8.05 -16.62 -46.40
CA ALA A 315 -6.62 -16.94 -46.31
C ALA A 315 -5.80 -15.76 -45.77
N LYS A 316 -6.05 -14.54 -46.28
CA LYS A 316 -5.39 -13.32 -45.79
C LYS A 316 -5.66 -13.07 -44.30
N GLN A 317 -6.91 -13.23 -43.87
CA GLN A 317 -7.30 -13.04 -42.46
C GLN A 317 -6.69 -14.10 -41.54
N VAL A 318 -6.56 -15.35 -42.01
CA VAL A 318 -5.90 -16.44 -41.28
C VAL A 318 -4.38 -16.18 -41.17
N LEU A 319 -3.73 -15.68 -42.22
CA LEU A 319 -2.31 -15.30 -42.19
C LEU A 319 -2.02 -14.13 -41.23
N LEU A 320 -2.94 -13.17 -41.14
CA LEU A 320 -2.93 -12.11 -40.11
C LEU A 320 -3.19 -12.65 -38.69
N GLY A 321 -3.45 -13.95 -38.56
CA GLY A 321 -3.60 -14.67 -37.30
C GLY A 321 -5.01 -14.63 -36.73
N HIS A 322 -6.02 -14.13 -37.45
CA HIS A 322 -7.40 -14.15 -37.00
C HIS A 322 -7.97 -15.57 -37.05
N LYS A 323 -8.83 -15.91 -36.07
CA LYS A 323 -9.63 -17.12 -36.14
C LYS A 323 -10.88 -16.80 -36.97
N VAL A 324 -10.95 -17.31 -38.19
CA VAL A 324 -12.06 -17.04 -39.12
C VAL A 324 -13.03 -18.22 -39.11
N VAL A 325 -14.33 -17.94 -39.06
CA VAL A 325 -15.39 -18.94 -39.22
C VAL A 325 -16.31 -18.46 -40.33
N VAL A 326 -16.43 -19.26 -41.40
CA VAL A 326 -17.39 -19.01 -42.48
C VAL A 326 -18.66 -19.81 -42.17
N VAL A 327 -19.80 -19.14 -42.18
CA VAL A 327 -21.14 -19.72 -41.94
C VAL A 327 -21.96 -19.60 -43.23
N ARG A 328 -22.97 -20.45 -43.41
CA ARG A 328 -23.77 -20.54 -44.63
C ARG A 328 -22.94 -20.76 -45.90
N CYS A 329 -22.01 -21.72 -45.85
CA CYS A 329 -21.20 -22.10 -47.00
C CYS A 329 -22.05 -22.61 -48.17
N GLU A 330 -23.32 -22.93 -47.91
CA GLU A 330 -24.30 -23.30 -48.90
C GLU A 330 -24.75 -22.23 -49.88
N GLY A 331 -24.55 -20.96 -49.55
CA GLY A 331 -24.85 -19.88 -50.46
C GLY A 331 -23.66 -19.42 -51.31
N ILE A 332 -22.55 -20.17 -51.33
CA ILE A 332 -21.34 -19.75 -52.05
C ILE A 332 -21.49 -20.05 -53.55
N ASN A 333 -21.25 -19.04 -54.37
CA ASN A 333 -21.33 -19.12 -55.82
C ASN A 333 -19.98 -19.58 -56.41
N ILE A 334 -20.01 -20.47 -57.40
CA ILE A 334 -18.84 -20.87 -58.18
C ILE A 334 -19.00 -20.30 -59.59
N SER A 335 -18.02 -19.56 -60.07
CA SER A 335 -18.06 -19.01 -61.43
C SER A 335 -17.86 -20.09 -62.50
N GLY A 336 -18.46 -19.88 -63.67
CA GLY A 336 -18.32 -20.76 -64.84
C GLY A 336 -19.47 -21.75 -65.02
N ASN A 337 -19.48 -22.42 -66.18
CA ASN A 337 -20.55 -23.36 -66.56
C ASN A 337 -20.53 -24.63 -65.67
N PHE A 338 -21.71 -25.08 -65.26
CA PHE A 338 -21.94 -26.24 -64.38
C PHE A 338 -21.20 -27.49 -64.86
N CYS A 339 -21.34 -27.85 -66.15
CA CYS A 339 -20.71 -29.05 -66.72
C CYS A 339 -19.18 -29.00 -66.60
N ARG A 340 -18.57 -27.84 -66.85
CA ARG A 340 -17.12 -27.64 -66.75
C ARG A 340 -16.63 -27.74 -65.31
N ASN A 341 -17.39 -27.20 -64.36
CA ASN A 341 -17.06 -27.27 -62.94
C ASN A 341 -17.20 -28.69 -62.40
N LYS A 342 -18.22 -29.43 -62.82
CA LYS A 342 -18.42 -30.84 -62.48
C LYS A 342 -17.28 -31.72 -63.00
N LEU A 343 -16.85 -31.51 -64.24
CA LEU A 343 -15.69 -32.22 -64.82
C LEU A 343 -14.39 -31.93 -64.06
N LYS A 344 -14.14 -30.67 -63.69
CA LYS A 344 -12.97 -30.31 -62.86
C LYS A 344 -12.99 -30.98 -61.49
N TYR A 345 -14.16 -31.07 -60.86
CA TYR A 345 -14.32 -31.75 -59.57
C TYR A 345 -14.10 -33.26 -59.70
N LEU A 346 -14.67 -33.90 -60.72
CA LEU A 346 -14.44 -35.32 -61.00
C LEU A 346 -12.96 -35.60 -61.31
N ALA A 347 -12.29 -34.72 -62.06
CA ALA A 347 -10.85 -34.82 -62.31
C ALA A 347 -10.03 -34.67 -61.02
N PHE A 348 -10.44 -33.80 -60.10
CA PHE A 348 -9.82 -33.69 -58.77
C PHE A 348 -9.98 -34.98 -57.95
N LEU A 349 -11.17 -35.57 -57.90
CA LEU A 349 -11.43 -36.83 -57.19
C LEU A 349 -10.61 -38.01 -57.74
N ARG A 350 -10.26 -37.97 -59.03
CA ARG A 350 -9.38 -38.97 -59.67
C ARG A 350 -7.90 -38.80 -59.29
N LYS A 351 -7.48 -37.65 -58.75
CA LYS A 351 -6.09 -37.45 -58.31
C LYS A 351 -5.79 -38.35 -57.11
N ARG A 352 -4.83 -39.26 -57.28
CA ARG A 352 -4.26 -40.09 -56.21
C ARG A 352 -2.75 -39.88 -56.18
N MET A 353 -2.15 -40.06 -55.00
CA MET A 353 -0.70 -40.07 -54.82
C MET A 353 -0.28 -41.53 -54.64
N ASN A 354 0.71 -41.99 -55.43
CA ASN A 354 1.14 -43.40 -55.42
C ASN A 354 1.94 -43.79 -54.18
N THR A 355 2.50 -42.82 -53.44
CA THR A 355 3.43 -43.08 -52.34
C THR A 355 2.74 -43.12 -50.98
N ASN A 356 2.25 -41.99 -50.47
CA ASN A 356 1.60 -41.93 -49.16
C ASN A 356 0.20 -41.28 -49.30
N PRO A 357 -0.90 -42.04 -49.13
CA PRO A 357 -2.26 -41.53 -49.22
C PRO A 357 -2.56 -40.36 -48.27
N SER A 358 -1.84 -40.26 -47.15
CA SER A 358 -2.01 -39.18 -46.16
C SER A 358 -1.34 -37.86 -46.55
N ARG A 359 -0.41 -37.87 -47.50
CA ARG A 359 0.24 -36.67 -48.06
C ARG A 359 -0.34 -36.26 -49.41
N GLY A 360 -1.24 -37.08 -49.97
CA GLY A 360 -1.97 -36.83 -51.22
C GLY A 360 -3.06 -35.76 -51.12
N PRO A 361 -3.71 -35.42 -52.25
CA PRO A 361 -4.87 -34.53 -52.24
C PRO A 361 -5.96 -35.09 -51.32
N TYR A 362 -6.41 -34.25 -50.39
CA TYR A 362 -7.35 -34.64 -49.33
C TYR A 362 -8.79 -34.63 -49.88
N HIS A 363 -9.40 -35.82 -49.94
CA HIS A 363 -10.79 -36.00 -50.39
C HIS A 363 -11.73 -36.07 -49.17
N PHE A 364 -12.66 -35.12 -49.05
CA PHE A 364 -13.66 -35.16 -47.98
C PHE A 364 -14.66 -36.30 -48.22
N ARG A 365 -14.86 -37.19 -47.24
CA ARG A 365 -15.69 -38.40 -47.33
C ARG A 365 -17.22 -38.17 -47.34
N ALA A 366 -17.69 -36.92 -47.39
CA ALA A 366 -19.12 -36.60 -47.38
C ALA A 366 -19.51 -35.72 -48.60
N PRO A 367 -20.08 -36.32 -49.66
CA PRO A 367 -20.57 -35.60 -50.84
C PRO A 367 -21.80 -34.71 -50.54
N SER A 368 -22.52 -34.95 -49.44
CA SER A 368 -23.82 -34.33 -49.14
C SER A 368 -23.77 -32.84 -48.79
N ARG A 369 -22.59 -32.19 -48.82
CA ARG A 369 -22.42 -30.74 -48.61
C ARG A 369 -21.61 -30.03 -49.68
N ILE A 370 -21.27 -30.70 -50.79
CA ILE A 370 -20.58 -30.06 -51.91
C ILE A 370 -21.64 -29.66 -52.94
N PHE A 371 -21.83 -28.35 -53.06
CA PHE A 371 -22.83 -27.66 -53.86
C PHE A 371 -22.92 -28.13 -55.31
N TRP A 372 -24.04 -28.78 -55.64
CA TRP A 372 -24.52 -28.89 -57.01
C TRP A 372 -26.03 -28.66 -57.00
N ARG A 373 -26.45 -27.40 -57.02
CA ARG A 373 -27.76 -27.05 -57.58
C ARG A 373 -27.52 -26.48 -58.97
N THR A 374 -28.32 -26.99 -59.89
CA THR A 374 -28.51 -26.52 -61.27
C THR A 374 -28.78 -25.03 -61.34
#